data_AF-A0A7Y5E2B6-F1
#
_entry.id   AF-A0A7Y5E2B6-F1
#
_cell.length_a   1.000
_cell.length_b   1.000
_cell.length_c   1.000
_cell.angle_alpha   90.00
_cell.angle_beta   90.00
_cell.angle_gamma   90.00
#
_symmetry.space_group_name_H-M   'P 1'
#
loop_
_entity.id
_entity.type
_entity.pdbx_description
1 polymer ?
#
loop_
_entity_poly.entity_id
_entity_poly.type
_entity_poly.pdbx_seq_one_letter_code
_entity_poly.pdbx_strand_id
1 'polypeptide(L)'
;MKRALAVGLLVMATAAVSVGARAGEPASPTAPAGKIHWAEHFDRPSIGWLDPFNHDAGELKKVYGFAGDGTRHFLHARHDATSRDRPPAMHFGKAFTEGAAPLETGTELRWKWRALKHPTVGDDAWEDMAAGIYVVIKQPSMLVGGKGFKFGWLAKPGKAGQRQHGLLEVERRHDAAGPEWKSESVDLCALYRQVYGACEGEKVLYVGVVSDADGTRSVAEADYADFELVTR
;
A
#
# COMPACT_ATOMS: atom_id res chain seq x y z
N MET A 1 -25.77 -1.31 57.56
CA MET A 1 -26.94 -1.67 56.72
C MET A 1 -27.52 -0.37 56.17
N LYS A 2 -27.44 -0.15 54.84
CA LYS A 2 -27.84 1.09 54.16
C LYS A 2 -29.24 0.92 53.54
N ARG A 3 -30.21 1.77 53.89
CA ARG A 3 -31.35 2.18 53.04
C ARG A 3 -31.96 3.49 53.56
N ALA A 4 -31.94 4.53 52.74
CA ALA A 4 -32.84 5.70 52.77
C ALA A 4 -32.89 6.20 51.32
N LEU A 5 -33.96 5.86 50.60
CA LEU A 5 -35.11 6.69 50.23
C LEU A 5 -34.76 7.94 49.39
N ALA A 6 -35.30 7.92 48.17
CA ALA A 6 -35.23 8.97 47.16
C ALA A 6 -36.52 9.81 47.17
N VAL A 7 -36.35 11.12 46.96
CA VAL A 7 -37.27 12.09 46.32
C VAL A 7 -36.32 13.22 45.87
N GLY A 8 -36.27 13.77 44.67
CA GLY A 8 -37.15 13.80 43.50
C GLY A 8 -37.02 15.21 42.94
N LEU A 9 -36.56 15.38 41.69
CA LEU A 9 -36.87 16.58 40.90
C LEU A 9 -36.72 16.28 39.41
N LEU A 10 -37.85 16.32 38.72
CA LEU A 10 -37.99 16.22 37.28
C LEU A 10 -37.73 17.62 36.70
N VAL A 11 -36.71 17.77 35.84
CA VAL A 11 -36.50 18.98 35.05
C VAL A 11 -36.81 18.66 33.60
N MET A 12 -37.88 19.24 33.09
CA MET A 12 -38.24 19.25 31.67
C MET A 12 -37.29 20.21 30.94
N ALA A 13 -36.46 19.68 30.04
CA ALA A 13 -35.67 20.48 29.11
C ALA A 13 -36.35 20.50 27.73
N THR A 14 -36.82 21.67 27.35
CA THR A 14 -37.36 22.01 26.03
C THR A 14 -36.28 21.91 24.95
N ALA A 15 -36.55 21.16 23.89
CA ALA A 15 -35.71 21.10 22.69
C ALA A 15 -35.90 22.39 21.85
N ALA A 16 -34.80 23.13 21.65
CA ALA A 16 -34.74 24.18 20.65
C ALA A 16 -34.27 23.58 19.32
N VAL A 17 -35.12 23.62 18.30
CA VAL A 17 -34.77 23.27 16.92
C VAL A 17 -34.12 24.49 16.29
N SER A 18 -32.80 24.48 16.16
CA SER A 18 -32.06 25.46 15.36
C SER A 18 -32.03 25.02 13.89
N VAL A 19 -32.81 25.71 13.06
CA VAL A 19 -32.72 25.67 11.60
C VAL A 19 -31.45 26.44 11.20
N GLY A 20 -30.34 25.73 11.01
CA GLY A 20 -29.11 26.28 10.48
C GLY A 20 -29.13 26.25 8.95
N ALA A 21 -29.23 27.43 8.32
CA ALA A 21 -28.97 27.60 6.90
C ALA A 21 -27.51 27.21 6.60
N ARG A 22 -27.30 26.23 5.71
CA ARG A 22 -25.97 25.89 5.19
C ARG A 22 -25.48 27.04 4.32
N ALA A 23 -24.54 27.83 4.84
CA ALA A 23 -23.68 28.65 4.01
C ALA A 23 -22.86 27.72 3.10
N GLY A 24 -22.94 27.95 1.79
CA GLY A 24 -22.18 27.22 0.79
C GLY A 24 -20.69 27.39 1.04
N GLU A 25 -20.01 26.29 1.27
CA GLU A 25 -18.56 26.20 1.35
C GLU A 25 -17.98 26.58 -0.04
N PRO A 26 -17.04 27.54 -0.13
CA PRO A 26 -16.44 27.88 -1.41
C PRO A 26 -15.68 26.65 -1.93
N ALA A 27 -15.98 26.26 -3.17
CA ALA A 27 -15.26 25.20 -3.85
C ALA A 27 -13.77 25.51 -3.84
N SER A 28 -12.97 24.65 -3.20
CA SER A 28 -11.52 24.69 -3.27
C SER A 28 -11.10 24.76 -4.74
N PRO A 29 -10.14 25.62 -5.11
CA PRO A 29 -9.67 25.71 -6.49
C PRO A 29 -9.18 24.32 -6.91
N THR A 30 -9.78 23.78 -7.97
CA THR A 30 -9.37 22.52 -8.59
C THR A 30 -7.89 22.65 -8.94
N ALA A 31 -7.03 22.00 -8.16
CA ALA A 31 -5.61 21.91 -8.48
C ALA A 31 -5.47 21.42 -9.93
N PRO A 32 -4.53 21.96 -10.72
CA PRO A 32 -4.35 21.51 -12.10
C PRO A 32 -4.21 19.99 -12.12
N ALA A 33 -4.92 19.35 -13.07
CA ALA A 33 -4.91 17.91 -13.20
C ALA A 33 -3.47 17.45 -13.45
N GLY A 34 -2.92 16.63 -12.54
CA GLY A 34 -1.57 16.10 -12.68
C GLY A 34 -1.41 15.28 -13.97
N LYS A 35 -0.19 15.25 -14.50
CA LYS A 35 0.18 14.48 -15.67
C LYS A 35 0.52 13.05 -15.26
N ILE A 36 -0.09 12.07 -15.92
CA ILE A 36 0.31 10.66 -15.77
C ILE A 36 1.73 10.51 -16.35
N HIS A 37 2.69 10.22 -15.47
CA HIS A 37 4.08 9.96 -15.82
C HIS A 37 4.28 8.49 -16.21
N TRP A 38 3.61 7.59 -15.51
CA TRP A 38 3.58 6.16 -15.80
C TRP A 38 2.24 5.57 -15.35
N ALA A 39 1.76 4.57 -16.08
CA ALA A 39 0.59 3.79 -15.69
C ALA A 39 0.78 2.30 -16.03
N GLU A 40 0.16 1.44 -15.23
CA GLU A 40 0.05 0.00 -15.46
C GLU A 40 -1.34 -0.51 -15.06
N HIS A 41 -2.03 -1.09 -16.04
CA HIS A 41 -3.38 -1.64 -15.91
C HIS A 41 -3.44 -3.15 -16.16
N PHE A 42 -2.31 -3.78 -16.50
CA PHE A 42 -2.16 -5.22 -16.75
C PHE A 42 -3.00 -5.78 -17.91
N ASP A 43 -3.48 -4.92 -18.83
CA ASP A 43 -4.26 -5.33 -20.02
C ASP A 43 -3.48 -6.28 -20.96
N ARG A 44 -2.17 -6.36 -20.78
CA ARG A 44 -1.23 -7.23 -21.46
C ARG A 44 -0.12 -7.62 -20.50
N PRO A 45 0.63 -8.71 -20.75
CA PRO A 45 1.81 -9.03 -19.95
C PRO A 45 2.72 -7.80 -19.82
N SER A 46 3.00 -7.40 -18.59
CA SER A 46 3.66 -6.14 -18.30
C SER A 46 5.10 -6.10 -18.81
N ILE A 47 5.32 -5.32 -19.87
CA ILE A 47 6.64 -5.13 -20.46
C ILE A 47 7.50 -4.31 -19.49
N GLY A 48 8.53 -4.94 -18.94
CA GLY A 48 9.50 -4.31 -18.04
C GLY A 48 9.14 -4.40 -16.56
N TRP A 49 8.14 -5.20 -16.20
CA TRP A 49 8.09 -5.75 -14.84
C TRP A 49 9.08 -6.88 -14.72
N LEU A 50 9.86 -6.87 -13.66
CA LEU A 50 10.93 -7.83 -13.40
C LEU A 50 11.03 -8.11 -11.91
N ASP A 51 11.60 -9.26 -11.61
CA ASP A 51 12.07 -9.55 -10.28
C ASP A 51 13.51 -9.02 -10.13
N PRO A 52 13.76 -8.07 -9.22
CA PRO A 52 15.08 -7.46 -9.04
C PRO A 52 16.15 -8.46 -8.58
N PHE A 53 15.76 -9.63 -8.10
CA PHE A 53 16.69 -10.68 -7.65
C PHE A 53 16.97 -11.76 -8.70
N ASN A 54 16.34 -11.67 -9.89
CA ASN A 54 16.51 -12.62 -10.99
C ASN A 54 16.28 -14.09 -10.59
N HIS A 55 15.25 -14.36 -9.80
CA HIS A 55 14.78 -15.72 -9.55
C HIS A 55 14.37 -16.41 -10.85
N ASP A 56 14.28 -17.74 -10.80
CA ASP A 56 13.85 -18.54 -11.94
C ASP A 56 12.43 -18.15 -12.40
N ALA A 57 12.22 -18.11 -13.72
CA ALA A 57 10.94 -17.70 -14.29
C ALA A 57 9.81 -18.71 -13.99
N GLY A 58 10.14 -19.98 -13.76
CA GLY A 58 9.21 -21.00 -13.29
C GLY A 58 8.75 -20.73 -11.86
N GLU A 59 9.67 -20.36 -10.95
CA GLU A 59 9.33 -19.95 -9.58
C GLU A 59 8.46 -18.69 -9.60
N LEU A 60 8.81 -17.68 -10.38
CA LEU A 60 8.02 -16.45 -10.47
C LEU A 60 6.58 -16.73 -10.91
N LYS A 61 6.36 -17.66 -11.84
CA LYS A 61 5.03 -18.09 -12.30
C LYS A 61 4.24 -18.88 -11.26
N LYS A 62 4.89 -19.44 -10.22
CA LYS A 62 4.16 -20.04 -9.09
C LYS A 62 3.50 -18.98 -8.21
N VAL A 63 4.08 -17.78 -8.16
CA VAL A 63 3.57 -16.69 -7.32
C VAL A 63 2.71 -15.72 -8.11
N TYR A 64 3.13 -15.34 -9.32
CA TYR A 64 2.51 -14.27 -10.09
C TYR A 64 1.83 -14.77 -11.36
N GLY A 65 0.62 -14.29 -11.61
CA GLY A 65 -0.13 -14.51 -12.83
C GLY A 65 -0.92 -13.28 -13.24
N PHE A 66 -1.15 -13.10 -14.54
CA PHE A 66 -2.05 -12.06 -15.04
C PHE A 66 -3.47 -12.64 -15.13
N ALA A 67 -4.45 -11.89 -14.65
CA ALA A 67 -5.85 -12.30 -14.60
C ALA A 67 -6.78 -11.12 -14.93
N GLY A 68 -8.07 -11.41 -15.07
CA GLY A 68 -9.11 -10.40 -15.25
C GLY A 68 -10.49 -10.91 -14.85
N ASP A 69 -11.36 -10.00 -14.43
CA ASP A 69 -12.73 -10.30 -13.95
C ASP A 69 -13.83 -9.71 -14.85
N GLY A 70 -13.47 -9.36 -16.09
CA GLY A 70 -14.37 -8.73 -17.08
C GLY A 70 -14.53 -7.21 -16.90
N THR A 71 -14.15 -6.66 -15.74
CA THR A 71 -14.14 -5.20 -15.50
C THR A 71 -12.75 -4.62 -15.45
N ARG A 72 -11.75 -5.45 -15.13
CA ARG A 72 -10.36 -5.03 -14.94
C ARG A 72 -9.42 -6.19 -15.24
N HIS A 73 -8.23 -5.85 -15.73
CA HIS A 73 -7.06 -6.71 -15.73
C HIS A 73 -6.18 -6.42 -14.51
N PHE A 74 -5.57 -7.46 -13.94
CA PHE A 74 -4.79 -7.32 -12.73
C PHE A 74 -3.68 -8.36 -12.64
N LEU A 75 -2.67 -8.03 -11.83
CA LEU A 75 -1.66 -8.97 -11.40
C LEU A 75 -2.20 -9.71 -10.17
N HIS A 76 -2.41 -11.01 -10.33
CA HIS A 76 -2.70 -11.94 -9.24
C HIS A 76 -1.39 -12.40 -8.60
N ALA A 77 -1.32 -12.35 -7.28
CA ALA A 77 -0.22 -12.89 -6.51
C ALA A 77 -0.74 -13.88 -5.47
N ARG A 78 -0.19 -15.09 -5.50
CA ARG A 78 -0.44 -16.12 -4.50
C ARG A 78 0.88 -16.71 -4.03
N HIS A 79 1.26 -16.40 -2.81
CA HIS A 79 2.42 -17.01 -2.18
C HIS A 79 1.96 -18.16 -1.27
N ASP A 80 2.20 -19.40 -1.70
CA ASP A 80 1.92 -20.60 -0.92
C ASP A 80 3.21 -21.16 -0.32
N ALA A 81 3.46 -20.85 0.95
CA ALA A 81 4.64 -21.27 1.69
C ALA A 81 4.44 -22.56 2.49
N THR A 82 3.34 -23.29 2.24
CA THR A 82 2.99 -24.50 3.00
C THR A 82 3.68 -25.76 2.48
N SER A 83 4.12 -25.76 1.21
CA SER A 83 4.72 -26.92 0.56
C SER A 83 6.25 -26.99 0.75
N ARG A 84 6.84 -28.15 0.41
CA ARG A 84 8.30 -28.35 0.44
C ARG A 84 9.02 -27.67 -0.73
N ASP A 85 8.33 -27.47 -1.83
CA ASP A 85 8.80 -26.83 -3.08
C ASP A 85 8.34 -25.37 -3.17
N ARG A 86 8.05 -24.76 -2.02
CA ARG A 86 7.59 -23.38 -1.91
C ARG A 86 8.60 -22.40 -2.53
N PRO A 87 8.13 -21.41 -3.30
CA PRO A 87 8.98 -20.31 -3.70
C PRO A 87 9.37 -19.46 -2.47
N PRO A 88 10.46 -18.68 -2.53
CA PRO A 88 10.70 -17.62 -1.55
C PRO A 88 9.71 -16.46 -1.76
N ALA A 89 9.65 -15.53 -0.81
CA ALA A 89 9.08 -14.21 -1.06
C ALA A 89 9.78 -13.55 -2.26
N MET A 90 9.02 -13.19 -3.30
CA MET A 90 9.56 -12.63 -4.53
C MET A 90 8.95 -11.28 -4.82
N HIS A 91 9.79 -10.34 -5.21
CA HIS A 91 9.35 -9.04 -5.69
C HIS A 91 9.03 -9.13 -7.18
N PHE A 92 8.00 -8.41 -7.61
CA PHE A 92 7.74 -8.24 -9.03
C PHE A 92 7.31 -6.80 -9.29
N GLY A 93 8.02 -6.09 -10.18
CA GLY A 93 7.82 -4.65 -10.29
C GLY A 93 8.55 -3.97 -11.42
N LYS A 94 8.24 -2.69 -11.58
CA LYS A 94 8.81 -1.81 -12.58
C LYS A 94 10.03 -1.07 -12.03
N ALA A 95 11.19 -1.31 -12.64
CA ALA A 95 12.36 -0.46 -12.47
C ALA A 95 12.32 0.73 -13.45
N PHE A 96 12.75 1.90 -12.97
CA PHE A 96 12.86 3.14 -13.73
C PHE A 96 14.33 3.50 -13.92
N THR A 97 15.00 2.85 -14.88
CA THR A 97 16.41 3.12 -15.22
C THR A 97 16.58 4.40 -16.03
N GLU A 98 15.57 4.75 -16.83
CA GLU A 98 15.52 5.97 -17.63
C GLU A 98 14.18 6.67 -17.40
N GLY A 99 14.18 8.02 -17.41
CA GLY A 99 12.95 8.80 -17.25
C GLY A 99 12.25 8.61 -15.91
N ALA A 100 12.97 8.28 -14.83
CA ALA A 100 12.41 8.16 -13.49
C ALA A 100 11.68 9.45 -13.05
N ALA A 101 10.51 9.29 -12.43
CA ALA A 101 9.70 10.41 -11.97
C ALA A 101 10.44 11.17 -10.86
N PRO A 102 10.71 12.49 -11.00
CA PRO A 102 11.27 13.31 -9.94
C PRO A 102 10.27 13.49 -8.81
N LEU A 103 10.70 13.41 -7.55
CA LEU A 103 9.79 13.57 -6.41
C LEU A 103 9.30 15.02 -6.27
N GLU A 104 10.17 16.00 -6.53
CA GLU A 104 9.90 17.43 -6.33
C GLU A 104 8.73 17.99 -7.15
N THR A 105 8.29 17.32 -8.21
CA THR A 105 7.09 17.69 -8.98
C THR A 105 5.79 17.26 -8.31
N GLY A 106 5.82 16.90 -7.01
CA GLY A 106 4.64 16.41 -6.30
C GLY A 106 4.18 15.06 -6.83
N THR A 107 5.14 14.14 -7.04
CA THR A 107 4.85 12.79 -7.54
C THR A 107 3.94 12.04 -6.56
N GLU A 108 2.75 11.70 -7.05
CA GLU A 108 1.74 10.91 -6.35
C GLU A 108 1.72 9.49 -6.94
N LEU A 109 1.84 8.48 -6.07
CA LEU A 109 1.60 7.08 -6.44
C LEU A 109 0.15 6.73 -6.13
N ARG A 110 -0.55 6.19 -7.11
CA ARG A 110 -1.91 5.66 -6.99
C ARG A 110 -1.91 4.20 -7.38
N TRP A 111 -2.73 3.40 -6.71
CA TRP A 111 -2.94 2.00 -7.07
C TRP A 111 -4.26 1.48 -6.53
N LYS A 112 -4.64 0.30 -7.02
CA LYS A 112 -5.70 -0.51 -6.45
C LYS A 112 -5.18 -1.89 -6.08
N TRP A 113 -5.75 -2.42 -5.02
CA TRP A 113 -5.44 -3.77 -4.56
C TRP A 113 -6.61 -4.38 -3.79
N ARG A 114 -6.57 -5.69 -3.60
CA ARG A 114 -7.41 -6.41 -2.65
C ARG A 114 -6.61 -7.56 -2.04
N ALA A 115 -6.78 -7.78 -0.74
CA ALA A 115 -6.28 -8.97 -0.08
C ALA A 115 -7.36 -10.06 -0.18
N LEU A 116 -7.08 -11.17 -0.85
CA LEU A 116 -7.98 -12.32 -0.95
C LEU A 116 -7.73 -13.30 0.21
N LYS A 117 -6.50 -13.36 0.71
CA LYS A 117 -6.13 -14.15 1.88
C LYS A 117 -5.01 -13.48 2.67
N HIS A 118 -5.23 -13.34 3.97
CA HIS A 118 -4.18 -12.97 4.90
C HIS A 118 -3.30 -14.18 5.24
N PRO A 119 -1.98 -14.00 5.31
CA PRO A 119 -1.12 -15.00 5.95
C PRO A 119 -1.50 -15.12 7.42
N THR A 120 -1.17 -16.27 8.01
CA THR A 120 -1.11 -16.36 9.47
C THR A 120 0.02 -15.46 9.94
N VAL A 121 -0.16 -14.69 11.01
CA VAL A 121 0.93 -13.88 11.57
C VAL A 121 1.08 -14.15 13.06
N GLY A 122 2.32 -14.14 13.55
CA GLY A 122 2.64 -14.24 14.96
C GLY A 122 2.45 -12.91 15.68
N ASP A 123 3.42 -12.54 16.52
CA ASP A 123 3.40 -11.24 17.23
C ASP A 123 3.78 -10.07 16.32
N ASP A 124 4.64 -10.30 15.34
CA ASP A 124 5.02 -9.29 14.34
C ASP A 124 4.04 -9.29 13.17
N ALA A 125 3.39 -8.15 12.91
CA ALA A 125 2.45 -8.00 11.82
C ALA A 125 3.14 -7.76 10.46
N TRP A 126 4.43 -7.39 10.47
CA TRP A 126 5.22 -7.11 9.28
C TRP A 126 6.02 -8.31 8.80
N GLU A 127 6.04 -9.40 9.58
CA GLU A 127 6.68 -10.68 9.24
C GLU A 127 6.17 -11.20 7.90
N ASP A 128 4.85 -11.20 7.70
CA ASP A 128 4.19 -11.62 6.46
C ASP A 128 3.03 -10.66 6.14
N MET A 129 2.66 -10.53 4.87
CA MET A 129 1.54 -9.68 4.44
C MET A 129 0.81 -10.21 3.23
N ALA A 130 -0.52 -10.01 3.23
CA ALA A 130 -1.35 -10.32 2.07
C ALA A 130 -0.89 -9.55 0.84
N ALA A 131 -0.66 -8.25 1.01
CA ALA A 131 -0.24 -7.38 -0.07
C ALA A 131 0.76 -6.32 0.40
N GLY A 132 1.79 -6.09 -0.40
CA GLY A 132 2.82 -5.08 -0.16
C GLY A 132 3.16 -4.32 -1.43
N ILE A 133 3.30 -3.00 -1.33
CA ILE A 133 3.87 -2.15 -2.39
C ILE A 133 5.21 -1.60 -1.92
N TYR A 134 6.26 -1.84 -2.69
CA TYR A 134 7.59 -1.28 -2.49
C TYR A 134 7.80 -0.09 -3.39
N VAL A 135 8.28 1.00 -2.82
CA VAL A 135 8.77 2.17 -3.55
C VAL A 135 10.21 2.40 -3.14
N VAL A 136 11.15 2.25 -4.08
CA VAL A 136 12.57 2.57 -3.83
C VAL A 136 12.87 3.93 -4.44
N ILE A 137 13.43 4.81 -3.61
CA ILE A 137 13.87 6.16 -4.00
C ILE A 137 15.39 6.23 -4.02
N LYS A 138 16.04 5.52 -3.10
CA LYS A 138 17.49 5.42 -3.04
C LYS A 138 17.91 4.00 -2.74
N GLN A 139 18.77 3.45 -3.58
CA GLN A 139 19.40 2.16 -3.31
C GLN A 139 20.37 2.29 -2.13
N PRO A 140 20.51 1.24 -1.31
CA PRO A 140 21.52 1.21 -0.25
C PRO A 140 22.94 1.33 -0.85
N SER A 141 23.82 2.00 -0.12
CA SER A 141 25.25 2.04 -0.37
C SER A 141 26.01 1.52 0.86
N MET A 142 27.34 1.39 0.75
CA MET A 142 28.20 0.97 1.87
C MET A 142 28.07 1.87 3.11
N LEU A 143 27.67 3.14 2.94
CA LEU A 143 27.64 4.14 4.02
C LEU A 143 26.21 4.58 4.40
N VAL A 144 25.23 4.37 3.53
CA VAL A 144 23.86 4.88 3.70
C VAL A 144 22.87 3.79 3.34
N GLY A 145 21.94 3.48 4.24
CA GLY A 145 20.85 2.54 3.96
C GLY A 145 19.97 3.00 2.79
N GLY A 146 19.16 2.07 2.26
CA GLY A 146 18.18 2.42 1.24
C GLY A 146 17.16 3.42 1.78
N LYS A 147 16.52 4.16 0.88
CA LYS A 147 15.38 5.03 1.22
C LYS A 147 14.20 4.70 0.34
N GLY A 148 13.03 4.69 0.94
CA GLY A 148 11.82 4.27 0.27
C GLY A 148 10.75 3.88 1.26
N PHE A 149 9.72 3.22 0.74
CA PHE A 149 8.53 2.85 1.49
C PHE A 149 8.12 1.43 1.16
N LYS A 150 7.64 0.72 2.17
CA LYS A 150 6.94 -0.56 2.06
C LYS A 150 5.53 -0.33 2.60
N PHE A 151 4.55 -0.27 1.71
CA PHE A 151 3.15 -0.09 2.04
C PHE A 151 2.48 -1.45 2.25
N GLY A 152 1.95 -1.72 3.43
CA GLY A 152 1.40 -3.03 3.78
C GLY A 152 -0.11 -3.05 3.91
N TRP A 153 -0.73 -4.10 3.37
CA TRP A 153 -2.02 -4.62 3.83
C TRP A 153 -1.76 -5.83 4.73
N LEU A 154 -1.83 -5.59 6.03
CA LEU A 154 -1.41 -6.53 7.06
C LEU A 154 -2.59 -7.37 7.56
N ALA A 155 -2.29 -8.55 8.11
CA ALA A 155 -3.30 -9.41 8.74
C ALA A 155 -3.81 -8.85 10.08
N LYS A 156 -3.05 -7.95 10.70
CA LYS A 156 -3.39 -7.24 11.94
C LYS A 156 -2.65 -5.89 11.99
N PRO A 157 -3.03 -4.96 12.89
CA PRO A 157 -2.33 -3.69 13.03
C PRO A 157 -0.84 -3.88 13.30
N GLY A 158 -0.01 -3.19 12.51
CA GLY A 158 1.43 -3.18 12.61
C GLY A 158 1.95 -2.04 13.47
N LYS A 159 3.19 -2.16 13.93
CA LYS A 159 3.84 -1.08 14.67
C LYS A 159 4.28 0.02 13.72
N ALA A 160 3.93 1.27 14.04
CA ALA A 160 4.35 2.42 13.25
C ALA A 160 5.85 2.70 13.38
N GLY A 161 6.44 3.26 12.32
CA GLY A 161 7.83 3.73 12.32
C GLY A 161 8.89 2.63 12.17
N GLN A 162 8.48 1.39 11.86
CA GLN A 162 9.41 0.31 11.57
C GLN A 162 10.09 0.48 10.22
N ARG A 163 11.28 -0.12 10.08
CA ARG A 163 12.06 -0.06 8.86
C ARG A 163 12.66 -1.42 8.56
N GLN A 164 12.60 -1.80 7.30
CA GLN A 164 13.27 -3.00 6.78
C GLN A 164 14.20 -2.58 5.64
N HIS A 165 15.49 -2.93 5.75
CA HIS A 165 16.53 -2.54 4.78
C HIS A 165 16.58 -1.03 4.44
N GLY A 166 16.17 -0.17 5.38
CA GLY A 166 16.14 1.29 5.24
C GLY A 166 14.80 1.87 4.75
N LEU A 167 13.92 1.04 4.20
CA LEU A 167 12.59 1.43 3.76
C LEU A 167 11.68 1.57 4.97
N LEU A 168 10.90 2.66 5.03
CA LEU A 168 9.89 2.84 6.06
C LEU A 168 8.69 1.94 5.77
N GLU A 169 8.28 1.18 6.78
CA GLU A 169 7.06 0.39 6.76
C GLU A 169 5.86 1.27 7.10
N VAL A 170 4.93 1.37 6.17
CA VAL A 170 3.74 2.22 6.27
C VAL A 170 2.51 1.35 6.13
N GLU A 171 1.83 1.10 7.23
CA GLU A 171 0.57 0.39 7.20
C GLU A 171 -0.45 1.24 6.44
N ARG A 172 -1.06 0.63 5.42
CA ARG A 172 -2.20 1.23 4.72
C ARG A 172 -3.50 0.66 5.22
N ARG A 173 -3.50 -0.65 5.50
CA ARG A 173 -4.71 -1.43 5.77
C ARG A 173 -4.41 -2.61 6.69
N HIS A 174 -5.42 -2.97 7.47
CA HIS A 174 -5.47 -4.24 8.23
C HIS A 174 -6.89 -4.83 8.25
N ASP A 175 -7.80 -4.33 7.42
CA ASP A 175 -9.15 -4.86 7.30
C ASP A 175 -9.13 -6.29 6.73
N ALA A 176 -10.23 -7.02 6.98
CA ALA A 176 -10.38 -8.40 6.60
C ALA A 176 -10.18 -8.61 5.09
N ALA A 177 -9.57 -9.75 4.74
CA ALA A 177 -9.45 -10.17 3.36
C ALA A 177 -10.84 -10.39 2.73
N GLY A 178 -10.97 -10.04 1.45
CA GLY A 178 -12.21 -10.14 0.71
C GLY A 178 -12.06 -9.68 -0.75
N PRO A 179 -13.12 -9.82 -1.55
CA PRO A 179 -13.08 -9.54 -2.99
C PRO A 179 -13.07 -8.03 -3.32
N GLU A 180 -13.23 -7.16 -2.31
CA GLU A 180 -13.41 -5.73 -2.50
C GLU A 180 -12.10 -5.02 -2.84
N TRP A 181 -12.10 -4.33 -3.98
CA TRP A 181 -11.00 -3.48 -4.39
C TRP A 181 -10.93 -2.19 -3.57
N LYS A 182 -9.74 -1.86 -3.09
CA LYS A 182 -9.45 -0.61 -2.40
C LYS A 182 -8.53 0.24 -3.24
N SER A 183 -8.81 1.54 -3.30
CA SER A 183 -7.96 2.52 -3.98
C SER A 183 -7.11 3.26 -2.96
N GLU A 184 -5.83 3.39 -3.25
CA GLU A 184 -4.87 4.07 -2.40
C GLU A 184 -4.14 5.16 -3.21
N SER A 185 -3.72 6.21 -2.51
CA SER A 185 -2.94 7.30 -3.09
C SER A 185 -2.01 7.89 -2.04
N VAL A 186 -0.76 8.15 -2.44
CA VAL A 186 0.28 8.71 -1.58
C VAL A 186 1.09 9.76 -2.34
N ASP A 187 1.16 10.97 -1.79
CA ASP A 187 2.16 11.96 -2.19
C ASP A 187 3.54 11.51 -1.66
N LEU A 188 4.37 11.01 -2.57
CA LEU A 188 5.66 10.43 -2.21
C LEU A 188 6.66 11.50 -1.76
N CYS A 189 6.63 12.72 -2.30
CA CYS A 189 7.53 13.77 -1.86
C CYS A 189 7.13 14.29 -0.47
N ALA A 190 5.83 14.48 -0.21
CA ALA A 190 5.36 14.87 1.13
C ALA A 190 5.76 13.83 2.18
N LEU A 191 5.54 12.55 1.89
CA LEU A 191 5.94 11.46 2.78
C LEU A 191 7.47 11.39 2.93
N TYR A 192 8.23 11.56 1.85
CA TYR A 192 9.69 11.60 1.91
C TYR A 192 10.20 12.76 2.76
N ARG A 193 9.60 13.95 2.64
CA ARG A 193 9.93 15.12 3.46
C ARG A 193 9.74 14.89 4.95
N GLN A 194 8.66 14.22 5.33
CA GLN A 194 8.39 13.88 6.72
C GLN A 194 9.42 12.90 7.31
N VAL A 195 9.95 11.99 6.48
CA VAL A 195 10.70 10.81 6.95
C VAL A 195 12.20 10.97 6.77
N TYR A 196 12.63 11.64 5.70
CA TYR A 196 14.02 11.70 5.24
C TYR A 196 14.52 13.12 4.95
N GLY A 197 13.66 14.14 5.02
CA GLY A 197 14.00 15.53 4.69
C GLY A 197 13.79 15.89 3.22
N ALA A 198 14.50 16.90 2.71
CA ALA A 198 14.37 17.41 1.34
C ALA A 198 14.21 16.31 0.27
N CYS A 199 13.17 16.40 -0.58
CA CYS A 199 12.89 15.43 -1.64
C CYS A 199 13.49 15.85 -2.99
N GLU A 200 14.05 17.06 -3.06
CA GLU A 200 14.59 17.68 -4.25
C GLU A 200 15.75 16.87 -4.85
N GLY A 201 15.63 16.52 -6.13
CA GLY A 201 16.62 15.74 -6.87
C GLY A 201 16.52 14.23 -6.66
N GLU A 202 15.64 13.78 -5.76
CA GLU A 202 15.34 12.37 -5.55
C GLU A 202 14.29 11.89 -6.57
N LYS A 203 14.32 10.60 -6.92
CA LYS A 203 13.47 10.04 -7.99
C LYS A 203 12.90 8.69 -7.60
N VAL A 204 11.76 8.33 -8.17
CA VAL A 204 11.20 6.98 -8.02
C VAL A 204 11.98 6.01 -8.89
N LEU A 205 12.77 5.12 -8.27
CA LEU A 205 13.65 4.16 -8.96
C LEU A 205 12.97 2.82 -9.21
N TYR A 206 12.05 2.42 -8.34
CA TYR A 206 11.34 1.15 -8.44
C TYR A 206 9.97 1.24 -7.77
N VAL A 207 8.96 0.67 -8.43
CA VAL A 207 7.67 0.34 -7.83
C VAL A 207 7.44 -1.14 -8.04
N GLY A 208 7.22 -1.90 -6.98
CA GLY A 208 6.95 -3.33 -7.08
C GLY A 208 5.99 -3.83 -6.03
N VAL A 209 5.57 -5.07 -6.21
CA VAL A 209 4.62 -5.74 -5.31
C VAL A 209 5.29 -6.92 -4.62
N VAL A 210 4.76 -7.30 -3.45
CA VAL A 210 5.03 -8.58 -2.79
C VAL A 210 3.75 -9.08 -2.15
N SER A 211 3.51 -10.37 -2.24
CA SER A 211 2.66 -11.09 -1.29
C SER A 211 3.55 -12.07 -0.55
N ASP A 212 3.53 -12.03 0.78
CA ASP A 212 4.51 -12.74 1.60
C ASP A 212 3.85 -13.59 2.68
N ALA A 213 4.38 -14.81 2.85
CA ALA A 213 3.88 -15.83 3.76
C ALA A 213 4.97 -16.83 4.19
N ASP A 214 6.26 -16.59 3.84
CA ASP A 214 7.32 -17.57 4.08
C ASP A 214 7.75 -17.64 5.55
N GLY A 215 7.72 -16.52 6.28
CA GLY A 215 8.07 -16.45 7.69
C GLY A 215 7.19 -17.35 8.54
N THR A 216 5.88 -17.31 8.28
CA THR A 216 4.87 -18.08 9.02
C THR A 216 4.51 -19.42 8.39
N ARG A 217 5.09 -19.76 7.23
CA ARG A 217 4.78 -20.98 6.46
C ARG A 217 3.29 -21.13 6.18
N SER A 218 2.67 -20.03 5.75
CA SER A 218 1.23 -19.96 5.51
C SER A 218 0.94 -19.60 4.05
N VAL A 219 -0.15 -18.88 3.80
CA VAL A 219 -0.56 -18.50 2.44
C VAL A 219 -1.02 -17.05 2.45
N ALA A 220 -0.44 -16.25 1.58
CA ALA A 220 -0.89 -14.90 1.27
C ALA A 220 -1.41 -14.84 -0.16
N GLU A 221 -2.50 -14.11 -0.38
CA GLU A 221 -3.09 -13.95 -1.70
C GLU A 221 -3.67 -12.54 -1.88
N ALA A 222 -3.31 -11.89 -2.97
CA ALA A 222 -3.76 -10.55 -3.29
C ALA A 222 -3.76 -10.29 -4.80
N ASP A 223 -4.52 -9.28 -5.19
CA ASP A 223 -4.50 -8.76 -6.55
C ASP A 223 -4.09 -7.29 -6.56
N TYR A 224 -3.41 -6.86 -7.61
CA TYR A 224 -2.90 -5.50 -7.81
C TYR A 224 -3.28 -4.96 -9.17
N ALA A 225 -3.65 -3.69 -9.24
CA ALA A 225 -4.08 -3.05 -10.47
C ALA A 225 -3.97 -1.53 -10.44
N ASP A 226 -4.18 -0.92 -11.61
CA ASP A 226 -4.37 0.52 -11.80
C ASP A 226 -3.27 1.36 -11.13
N PHE A 227 -2.01 0.96 -11.32
CA PHE A 227 -0.88 1.74 -10.83
C PHE A 227 -0.71 2.98 -11.68
N GLU A 228 -0.54 4.13 -11.03
CA GLU A 228 -0.20 5.38 -11.70
C GLU A 228 0.85 6.14 -10.88
N LEU A 229 1.85 6.68 -11.57
CA LEU A 229 2.67 7.78 -11.04
C LEU A 229 2.20 9.06 -11.72
N VAL A 230 1.74 10.01 -10.93
CA VAL A 230 1.18 11.29 -11.40
C VAL A 230 2.09 12.42 -10.93
N THR A 231 2.57 13.25 -11.85
CA THR A 231 3.40 14.44 -11.57
C THR A 231 2.59 15.72 -11.74
N ARG A 232 2.97 16.80 -11.08
CA ARG A 232 2.32 18.11 -11.15
C ARG A 232 3.22 19.18 -11.75
#